data_AF-A0A8C8E1R0-F1
#
_entry.id   AF-A0A8C8E1R0-F1
#
_cell.length_a   1.000
_cell.length_b   1.000
_cell.length_c   1.000
_cell.angle_alpha   90.00
_cell.angle_beta   90.00
_cell.angle_gamma   90.00
#
_symmetry.space_group_name_H-M   'P 1'
#
loop_
_entity.id
_entity.type
_entity.pdbx_description
1 polymer ?
#
loop_
_entity_poly.entity_id
_entity_poly.type
_entity_poly.pdbx_seq_one_letter_code
_entity_poly.pdbx_strand_id
1 'polypeptide(L)'
;IKFSRTCGVSSPVCVPGISAFAAAALVLPGNYPYYLDLIQSLSVGPVLIGLAKFGIAFPVSYHTYNGIRHLCWDLGKGFRLPDVNRSGYVVIGLSVITSIAVNY
;
A
#
# COMPACT_ATOMS: atom_id res chain seq x y z
N ILE A 1 -17.76 -0.38 -15.18
CA ILE A 1 -16.30 -0.71 -15.18
C ILE A 1 -15.53 0.61 -15.26
N LYS A 2 -15.36 1.32 -14.13
CA LYS A 2 -14.66 2.62 -14.08
C LYS A 2 -13.98 2.85 -12.72
N PHE A 3 -13.27 1.84 -12.20
CA PHE A 3 -12.54 2.00 -10.93
C PHE A 3 -11.20 1.26 -10.85
N SER A 4 -10.65 0.76 -11.96
CA SER A 4 -9.38 -0.02 -11.92
C SER A 4 -8.15 0.73 -12.42
N ARG A 5 -8.25 2.01 -12.84
CA ARG A 5 -7.08 2.76 -13.33
C ARG A 5 -6.25 3.46 -12.24
N THR A 6 -6.63 3.39 -10.97
CA THR A 6 -5.97 4.17 -9.90
C THR A 6 -4.92 3.41 -9.10
N CYS A 7 -4.83 2.08 -9.19
CA CYS A 7 -3.90 1.29 -8.39
C CYS A 7 -3.03 0.29 -9.16
N GLY A 8 -3.28 0.03 -10.45
CA GLY A 8 -2.53 -0.98 -11.20
C GLY A 8 -1.19 -0.48 -11.71
N VAL A 9 -0.09 -0.60 -10.96
CA VAL A 9 1.31 -0.39 -11.40
C VAL A 9 1.65 1.02 -11.96
N SER A 10 0.66 1.88 -12.13
CA SER A 10 0.70 3.24 -12.67
C SER A 10 0.15 4.27 -11.68
N SER A 11 0.18 3.99 -10.38
CA SER A 11 -0.09 5.03 -9.39
C SER A 11 1.10 5.99 -9.40
N PRO A 12 0.92 7.28 -9.74
CA PRO A 12 2.02 8.26 -9.90
C PRO A 12 2.83 8.53 -8.63
N VAL A 13 2.52 7.86 -7.52
CA VAL A 13 3.11 8.06 -6.20
C VAL A 13 3.90 6.83 -5.73
N CYS A 14 3.38 5.61 -5.95
CA CYS A 14 3.92 4.41 -5.30
C CYS A 14 5.22 3.91 -5.96
N VAL A 15 5.23 3.79 -7.30
CA VAL A 15 6.41 3.34 -8.05
C VAL A 15 7.56 4.34 -7.97
N PRO A 16 7.35 5.66 -8.16
CA PRO A 16 8.41 6.65 -7.95
C PRO A 16 8.93 6.64 -6.52
N GLY A 17 8.07 6.43 -5.51
CA GLY A 17 8.48 6.34 -4.11
C GLY A 17 9.43 5.16 -3.83
N ILE A 18 9.09 3.97 -4.32
CA ILE A 18 9.95 2.77 -4.16
C ILE A 18 11.26 2.95 -4.93
N SER A 19 11.21 3.45 -6.16
CA SER A 19 12.41 3.70 -6.97
C SER A 19 13.32 4.77 -6.36
N ALA A 20 12.75 5.84 -5.79
CA ALA A 20 13.49 6.87 -5.09
C ALA A 20 14.15 6.33 -3.81
N PHE A 21 13.44 5.50 -3.05
CA PHE A 21 14.02 4.83 -1.88
C PHE A 21 15.17 3.89 -2.26
N ALA A 22 15.01 3.11 -3.33
CA ALA A 22 16.07 2.23 -3.83
C ALA A 22 17.29 3.02 -4.33
N ALA A 23 17.07 4.12 -5.06
CA ALA A 23 18.14 5.00 -5.50
C ALA A 23 18.85 5.68 -4.31
N ALA A 24 18.10 6.13 -3.31
CA ALA A 24 18.64 6.68 -2.08
C ALA A 24 19.51 5.63 -1.35
N ALA A 25 19.05 4.39 -1.24
CA ALA A 25 19.83 3.31 -0.63
C ALA A 25 21.15 3.01 -1.36
N LEU A 26 21.26 3.32 -2.66
CA LEU A 26 22.49 3.16 -3.44
C LEU A 26 23.45 4.35 -3.33
N VAL A 27 22.90 5.56 -3.17
CA VAL A 27 23.69 6.82 -3.16
C VAL A 27 24.15 7.20 -1.76
N LEU A 28 23.37 6.84 -0.73
CA LEU A 28 23.67 7.20 0.64
C LEU A 28 24.74 6.26 1.25
N PRO A 29 25.84 6.80 1.83
CA PRO A 29 26.96 6.00 2.33
C PRO A 29 26.73 5.44 3.75
N GLY A 30 25.61 5.76 4.40
CA GLY A 30 25.31 5.32 5.76
C GLY A 30 24.73 3.91 5.81
N ASN A 31 24.91 3.24 6.94
CA ASN A 31 24.30 1.94 7.18
C ASN A 31 22.89 2.10 7.75
N TYR A 32 22.02 1.10 7.61
CA TYR A 32 20.64 1.11 8.12
C TYR A 32 20.49 1.65 9.58
N PRO A 33 21.27 1.21 10.58
CA PRO A 33 21.11 1.68 11.96
C PRO A 33 21.37 3.19 12.14
N TYR A 34 22.26 3.78 11.35
CA TYR A 34 22.54 5.22 11.40
C TYR A 34 21.30 6.06 11.04
N TYR A 35 20.51 5.61 10.06
CA TYR A 35 19.28 6.29 9.68
C TYR A 35 18.15 6.08 10.69
N LEU A 36 18.12 4.95 11.38
CA LEU A 36 17.17 4.74 12.46
C LEU A 36 17.44 5.71 13.61
N ASP A 37 18.69 5.83 14.04
CA ASP A 37 19.07 6.75 15.12
C ASP A 37 18.75 8.22 14.75
N LEU A 38 18.94 8.60 13.48
CA LEU A 38 18.55 9.93 12.99
C LEU A 38 17.04 10.16 13.09
N ILE A 39 16.22 9.19 12.66
CA ILE A 39 14.75 9.27 12.74
C ILE A 39 14.29 9.29 14.20
N GLN A 40 14.93 8.51 15.06
CA GLN A 40 14.65 8.48 16.50
C GLN A 40 15.04 9.79 17.19
N SER A 41 16.15 10.41 16.78
CA SER A 41 16.59 11.71 17.30
C SER A 41 15.64 12.85 16.94
N LEU A 42 14.92 12.72 15.80
CA LEU A 42 13.87 13.66 15.39
C LEU A 42 12.65 13.66 16.33
N SER A 43 12.53 12.69 17.24
CA SER A 43 11.44 12.59 18.23
C SER A 43 10.04 12.79 17.63
N VAL A 44 9.83 12.29 16.42
CA VAL A 44 8.53 12.33 15.75
C VAL A 44 7.51 11.55 16.59
N GLY A 45 6.42 12.22 16.97
CA GLY A 45 5.42 11.63 17.86
C GLY A 45 4.86 10.31 17.32
N PRO A 46 4.42 9.40 18.21
CA PRO A 46 4.01 8.03 17.84
C PRO A 46 2.86 8.00 16.83
N VAL A 47 1.99 9.01 16.86
CA VAL A 47 0.89 9.17 15.90
C VAL A 47 1.40 9.39 14.48
N LEU A 48 2.44 10.22 14.30
CA LEU A 48 2.96 10.53 12.97
C LEU A 48 3.68 9.32 12.36
N ILE A 49 4.43 8.57 13.17
CA ILE A 49 5.07 7.32 12.75
C ILE A 49 4.00 6.28 12.34
N GLY A 50 2.93 6.14 13.14
CA GLY A 50 1.81 5.26 12.81
C GLY A 50 1.12 5.65 11.50
N LEU A 51 0.89 6.95 11.27
CA LEU A 51 0.32 7.43 10.00
C LEU A 51 1.23 7.18 8.80
N ALA A 52 2.54 7.37 8.95
CA ALA A 52 3.51 7.08 7.89
C ALA A 52 3.52 5.59 7.53
N LYS A 53 3.55 4.71 8.53
CA LYS A 53 3.48 3.25 8.35
C LYS A 53 2.13 2.85 7.72
N PHE A 54 1.02 3.44 8.13
CA PHE A 54 -0.30 3.21 7.51
C PHE A 54 -0.36 3.69 6.04
N GLY A 55 0.21 4.85 5.73
CA GLY A 55 0.27 5.41 4.39
C GLY A 55 1.01 4.51 3.39
N ILE A 56 1.92 3.66 3.86
CA ILE A 56 2.60 2.64 3.06
C ILE A 56 1.80 1.33 3.04
N ALA A 57 1.32 0.87 4.20
CA ALA A 57 0.64 -0.43 4.32
C ALA A 57 -0.70 -0.50 3.56
N PHE A 58 -1.46 0.60 3.54
CA PHE A 58 -2.77 0.69 2.89
C PHE A 58 -2.76 0.50 1.38
N PRO A 59 -1.99 1.29 0.58
CA PRO A 59 -1.96 1.11 -0.86
C PRO A 59 -1.43 -0.28 -1.27
N VAL A 60 -0.49 -0.85 -0.51
CA VAL A 60 0.05 -2.20 -0.77
C VAL A 60 -1.01 -3.27 -0.52
N SER A 61 -1.71 -3.20 0.62
CA SER A 61 -2.79 -4.13 0.95
C SER A 61 -3.92 -4.05 -0.07
N TYR A 62 -4.35 -2.83 -0.40
CA TYR A 62 -5.42 -2.57 -1.37
C TYR A 62 -5.09 -3.08 -2.77
N HIS A 63 -3.86 -2.83 -3.25
CA HIS A 63 -3.43 -3.35 -4.54
C HIS A 63 -3.46 -4.88 -4.57
N THR A 64 -2.97 -5.53 -3.52
CA THR A 64 -2.91 -6.99 -3.44
C THR A 64 -4.30 -7.62 -3.50
N TYR A 65 -5.23 -7.12 -2.67
CA TYR A 65 -6.61 -7.64 -2.64
C TYR A 65 -7.39 -7.31 -3.91
N ASN A 66 -7.19 -6.11 -4.47
CA ASN A 66 -7.80 -5.77 -5.75
C ASN A 66 -7.20 -6.61 -6.91
N GLY A 67 -5.92 -6.94 -6.85
CA GLY A 67 -5.27 -7.86 -7.78
C GLY A 67 -5.89 -9.26 -7.74
N ILE A 68 -6.15 -9.81 -6.56
CA ILE A 68 -6.87 -11.09 -6.41
C ILE A 68 -8.26 -11.02 -7.04
N ARG A 69 -8.99 -9.92 -6.83
CA ARG A 69 -10.29 -9.68 -7.45
C ARG A 69 -10.21 -9.63 -8.98
N HIS A 70 -9.15 -9.03 -9.53
CA HIS A 70 -8.89 -9.02 -10.97
C HIS A 70 -8.60 -10.44 -11.51
N LEU A 71 -7.77 -11.22 -10.81
CA LEU A 71 -7.52 -12.61 -11.19
C LEU A 71 -8.80 -13.46 -11.16
N CYS A 72 -9.71 -13.21 -10.21
CA CYS A 72 -11.03 -13.84 -10.19
C CYS A 72 -11.89 -13.47 -11.41
N TRP A 73 -11.78 -12.23 -11.90
CA TRP A 73 -12.43 -11.80 -13.14
C TRP A 73 -11.82 -12.49 -14.36
N ASP A 74 -10.50 -12.66 -14.42
CA ASP A 74 -9.83 -13.37 -15.51
C ASP A 74 -10.27 -14.85 -15.58
N LEU A 75 -10.62 -15.45 -14.43
CA LEU A 75 -11.19 -16.80 -14.32
C LEU A 75 -12.69 -16.87 -14.64
N GLY A 76 -13.33 -15.77 -15.05
CA GLY A 76 -14.73 -15.77 -15.43
C GLY A 76 -15.73 -15.52 -14.29
N LYS A 77 -15.27 -15.28 -13.05
CA LYS A 77 -16.14 -15.22 -11.85
C LYS A 77 -16.48 -13.79 -11.47
N GLY A 78 -17.70 -13.54 -10.98
CA GLY A 78 -18.04 -12.27 -10.32
C GLY A 78 -18.29 -11.08 -11.25
N PHE A 79 -18.80 -11.33 -12.47
CA PHE A 79 -19.18 -10.28 -13.43
C PHE A 79 -20.58 -9.70 -13.23
N ARG A 80 -21.40 -10.26 -12.34
CA ARG A 80 -22.71 -9.69 -12.03
C ARG A 80 -22.50 -8.37 -11.28
N LEU A 81 -23.25 -7.33 -11.64
CA LEU A 81 -23.20 -6.01 -10.98
C LEU A 81 -23.20 -6.06 -9.44
N PRO A 82 -24.07 -6.85 -8.76
CA PRO A 82 -24.04 -6.94 -7.30
C PRO A 82 -22.74 -7.57 -6.77
N ASP A 83 -22.18 -8.56 -7.46
CA ASP A 83 -20.95 -9.24 -7.06
C ASP A 83 -19.73 -8.32 -7.22
N VAL A 84 -19.72 -7.49 -8.28
CA VAL A 84 -18.68 -6.48 -8.52
C VAL A 84 -18.66 -5.42 -7.41
N ASN A 85 -19.83 -4.95 -6.96
CA ASN A 85 -19.93 -3.98 -5.88
C ASN A 85 -19.56 -4.59 -4.53
N ARG A 86 -20.09 -5.78 -4.22
CA ARG A 86 -19.79 -6.50 -2.97
C ARG A 86 -18.30 -6.79 -2.83
N SER A 87 -17.67 -7.33 -3.88
CA SER A 87 -16.23 -7.58 -3.89
C SER A 87 -15.42 -6.28 -3.74
N GLY A 88 -15.90 -5.14 -4.25
CA GLY A 88 -15.26 -3.84 -4.05
C GLY A 88 -15.21 -3.40 -2.59
N TYR A 89 -16.34 -3.45 -1.89
CA TYR A 89 -16.38 -3.10 -0.45
C TYR A 89 -15.56 -4.06 0.41
N VAL A 90 -15.56 -5.36 0.08
CA VAL A 90 -14.76 -6.38 0.77
C VAL A 90 -13.26 -6.07 0.64
N VAL A 91 -12.79 -5.73 -0.57
CA VAL A 91 -11.39 -5.36 -0.80
C VAL A 91 -10.98 -4.14 0.04
N ILE A 92 -11.82 -3.09 0.07
CA ILE A 92 -11.53 -1.89 0.89
C ILE A 92 -11.46 -2.25 2.38
N GLY A 93 -12.45 -2.97 2.89
CA GLY A 93 -12.51 -3.37 4.30
C GLY A 93 -11.30 -4.21 4.71
N LEU A 94 -10.96 -5.24 3.93
CA LEU A 94 -9.77 -6.07 4.18
C LEU A 94 -8.50 -5.24 4.20
N SER A 95 -8.35 -4.30 3.27
CA SER A 95 -7.16 -3.44 3.17
C SER A 95 -6.99 -2.54 4.38
N VAL A 96 -8.08 -1.98 4.90
CA VAL A 96 -8.04 -1.16 6.12
C VAL A 96 -7.65 -2.03 7.32
N ILE A 97 -8.28 -3.20 7.48
CA ILE A 97 -8.02 -4.11 8.59
C ILE A 97 -6.56 -4.57 8.60
N THR A 98 -6.01 -5.00 7.46
CA THR A 98 -4.61 -5.42 7.39
C THR A 98 -3.65 -4.28 7.65
N SER A 99 -3.97 -3.09 7.15
CA SER A 99 -3.11 -1.92 7.37
C SER A 99 -3.08 -1.50 8.83
N ILE A 100 -4.21 -1.58 9.53
CA ILE A 100 -4.27 -1.35 10.97
C ILE A 100 -3.51 -2.46 11.71
N ALA A 101 -3.69 -3.72 11.35
CA ALA A 101 -3.01 -4.85 11.99
C ALA A 101 -1.47 -4.80 11.88
N VAL A 102 -0.93 -4.22 10.80
CA VAL A 102 0.52 -4.01 10.61
C VAL A 102 1.06 -2.81 11.42
N ASN A 103 0.16 -1.92 11.84
CA ASN A 103 0.50 -0.71 12.60
C ASN A 103 0.44 -0.88 14.11
N TYR A 104 -0.40 -1.80 14.59
CA TYR A 104 -0.42 -2.28 15.98
C TYR A 104 0.82 -3.14 16.27
#